data_AF-A0A1G9ULM7-F1
#
_entry.id   AF-A0A1G9ULM7-F1
#
_cell.length_a   1.000
_cell.length_b   1.000
_cell.length_c   1.000
_cell.angle_alpha   90.00
_cell.angle_beta   90.00
_cell.angle_gamma   90.00
#
_symmetry.space_group_name_H-M   'P 1'
#
loop_
_entity.id
_entity.type
_entity.pdbx_description
1 polymer ?
#
loop_
_entity_poly.entity_id
_entity_poly.type
_entity_poly.pdbx_seq_one_letter_code
_entity_poly.pdbx_strand_id
1 'polypeptide(L)'
;MLWESGRARSLPLPPPTADDFVVYLHIDFDVLDPRFFESVGYPTPDELISLITAVGERFEVVGIGPMEYEPGRAEDQELMGTMVAGIMEGCGRG
;
A
#
# COMPACT_ATOMS: atom_id res chain seq x y z
N MET A 1 49.71 21.32 -18.02
CA MET A 1 48.88 20.25 -17.43
C MET A 1 47.91 20.91 -16.48
N LEU A 2 46.71 21.26 -16.96
CA LEU A 2 45.64 21.91 -16.20
C LEU A 2 44.56 20.85 -15.98
N TRP A 3 44.38 20.41 -14.75
CA TRP A 3 43.25 19.58 -14.33
C TRP A 3 42.19 20.52 -13.78
N GLU A 4 41.23 20.92 -14.63
CA GLU A 4 40.05 21.64 -14.17
C GLU A 4 39.06 20.64 -13.55
N SER A 5 38.59 21.00 -12.36
CA SER A 5 37.65 20.27 -11.51
C SER A 5 36.32 20.00 -12.21
N GLY A 6 36.14 18.78 -12.72
CA GLY A 6 34.90 18.26 -13.29
C GLY A 6 33.84 17.91 -12.23
N ARG A 7 33.40 18.88 -11.41
CA ARG A 7 32.17 18.71 -10.63
C ARG A 7 31.01 19.12 -11.53
N ALA A 8 30.42 18.15 -12.22
CA ALA A 8 29.14 18.33 -12.89
C ALA A 8 28.16 18.92 -11.86
N ARG A 9 27.75 20.17 -12.08
CA ARG A 9 26.68 20.77 -11.26
C ARG A 9 25.43 19.96 -11.57
N SER A 10 24.97 19.16 -10.61
CA SER A 10 23.63 18.57 -10.70
C SER A 10 22.65 19.72 -10.84
N LEU A 11 22.05 19.86 -12.01
CA LEU A 11 20.90 20.73 -12.16
C LEU A 11 19.83 20.23 -11.17
N PRO A 12 19.13 21.12 -10.45
CA PRO A 12 18.06 20.68 -9.57
C PRO A 12 17.05 19.90 -10.41
N LEU A 13 16.68 18.71 -9.94
CA LEU A 13 15.62 17.95 -10.56
C LEU A 13 14.34 18.80 -10.54
N PRO A 14 13.49 18.72 -11.57
CA PRO A 14 12.16 19.29 -11.50
C PRO A 14 11.44 18.73 -10.26
N PRO A 15 10.51 19.49 -9.65
CA PRO A 15 9.71 18.95 -8.57
C PRO A 15 8.98 17.69 -9.08
N PRO A 16 8.92 16.62 -8.26
CA PRO A 16 8.21 15.42 -8.65
C PRO A 16 6.74 15.73 -8.91
N THR A 17 6.22 15.13 -9.96
CA THR A 17 4.80 15.06 -10.30
C THR A 17 4.14 13.91 -9.54
N ALA A 18 2.81 13.86 -9.50
CA ALA A 18 2.10 12.74 -8.88
C ALA A 18 2.50 11.39 -9.49
N ASP A 19 2.81 11.39 -10.80
CA ASP A 19 3.22 10.21 -11.56
C ASP A 19 4.64 9.72 -11.21
N ASP A 20 5.43 10.51 -10.47
CA ASP A 20 6.77 10.12 -10.00
C ASP A 20 6.73 9.32 -8.69
N PHE A 21 5.55 9.15 -8.08
CA PHE A 21 5.38 8.48 -6.80
C PHE A 21 4.73 7.11 -6.95
N VAL A 22 5.47 6.10 -6.52
CA VAL A 22 4.97 4.74 -6.32
C VAL A 22 4.76 4.46 -4.83
N VAL A 23 3.82 3.59 -4.50
CA VAL A 23 3.53 3.19 -3.13
C VAL A 23 3.59 1.68 -2.94
N TYR A 24 4.04 1.28 -1.75
CA TYR A 24 3.91 -0.07 -1.24
C TYR A 24 2.87 -0.05 -0.11
N LEU A 25 1.88 -0.95 -0.18
CA LEU A 25 0.85 -1.04 0.86
C LEU A 25 1.25 -2.11 1.88
N HIS A 26 1.44 -1.68 3.11
CA HIS A 26 1.64 -2.57 4.25
C HIS A 26 0.33 -2.62 5.04
N ILE A 27 -0.30 -3.79 5.08
CA ILE A 27 -1.61 -3.98 5.71
C ILE A 27 -1.41 -4.90 6.91
N ASP A 28 -1.61 -4.38 8.11
CA ASP A 28 -1.55 -5.16 9.34
C ASP A 28 -2.96 -5.55 9.76
N PHE A 29 -3.23 -6.85 9.89
CA PHE A 29 -4.54 -7.35 10.33
C PHE A 29 -4.67 -7.43 11.85
N ASP A 30 -3.56 -7.46 12.60
CA ASP A 30 -3.59 -7.50 14.05
C ASP A 30 -3.59 -6.07 14.62
N VAL A 31 -4.78 -5.46 14.60
CA VAL A 31 -4.99 -4.16 15.23
C VAL A 31 -5.33 -4.30 16.71
N LEU A 32 -4.88 -3.35 17.52
CA LEU A 32 -5.26 -3.29 18.93
C LEU A 32 -6.78 -3.31 19.08
N ASP A 33 -7.28 -4.14 19.99
CA ASP A 33 -8.70 -4.29 20.23
C ASP A 33 -9.35 -2.92 20.50
N PRO A 34 -10.27 -2.47 19.63
CA PRO A 34 -10.85 -1.14 19.72
C PRO A 34 -11.65 -0.92 21.00
N ARG A 35 -12.05 -1.98 21.72
CA ARG A 35 -12.68 -1.88 23.05
C ARG A 35 -11.74 -1.31 24.11
N PHE A 36 -10.43 -1.40 23.91
CA PHE A 36 -9.40 -0.90 24.83
C PHE A 36 -8.61 0.26 24.23
N PHE A 37 -8.56 0.40 22.91
CA PHE A 37 -7.81 1.46 22.23
C PHE A 37 -8.53 1.97 20.97
N GLU A 38 -9.49 2.89 21.16
CA GLU A 38 -10.32 3.46 20.08
C GLU A 38 -9.55 4.30 19.04
N SER A 39 -8.26 4.60 19.29
CA SER A 39 -7.42 5.38 18.38
C SER A 39 -6.83 4.56 17.22
N VAL A 40 -7.24 3.30 17.06
CA VAL A 40 -6.87 2.45 15.92
C VAL A 40 -8.11 2.12 15.10
N GLY A 41 -8.04 2.37 13.80
CA GLY A 41 -9.10 1.98 12.87
C GLY A 41 -9.07 0.47 12.62
N TYR A 42 -10.25 -0.15 12.57
CA TYR A 42 -10.43 -1.55 12.19
C TYR A 42 -11.46 -1.61 11.04
N PRO A 43 -11.04 -1.48 9.78
CA PRO A 43 -11.98 -1.51 8.66
C PRO A 43 -12.58 -2.91 8.50
N THR A 44 -13.84 -2.98 8.10
CA THR A 44 -14.41 -4.20 7.53
C THR A 44 -13.71 -4.56 6.21
N PRO A 45 -13.82 -5.81 5.72
CA PRO A 45 -13.24 -6.21 4.44
C PRO A 45 -13.59 -5.27 3.27
N ASP A 46 -14.86 -4.86 3.14
CA ASP A 46 -15.31 -3.97 2.05
C ASP A 46 -14.75 -2.55 2.19
N GLU A 47 -14.63 -2.04 3.42
CA GLU A 47 -14.01 -0.75 3.71
C GLU A 47 -12.52 -0.78 3.38
N LEU A 48 -11.82 -1.87 3.72
CA LEU A 48 -10.41 -2.04 3.38
C LEU A 48 -10.19 -2.03 1.86
N ILE A 49 -11.02 -2.79 1.11
CA ILE A 49 -10.95 -2.79 -0.36
C ILE A 49 -11.19 -1.38 -0.90
N SER A 50 -12.20 -0.68 -0.40
CA SER A 50 -12.51 0.70 -0.82
C SER A 50 -11.36 1.67 -0.56
N LEU A 51 -10.68 1.54 0.58
CA LEU A 51 -9.50 2.34 0.92
C LEU A 51 -8.33 2.05 -0.04
N ILE A 52 -8.10 0.77 -0.34
CA ILE A 52 -7.03 0.35 -1.25
C ILE A 52 -7.31 0.83 -2.67
N THR A 53 -8.54 0.71 -3.17
CA THR A 53 -8.95 1.24 -4.48
C THR A 53 -8.70 2.75 -4.55
N ALA A 54 -9.08 3.51 -3.52
CA ALA A 54 -8.84 4.94 -3.49
C ALA A 54 -7.33 5.31 -3.49
N VAL A 55 -6.47 4.43 -3.00
CA VAL A 55 -5.01 4.58 -3.10
C VAL A 55 -4.53 4.22 -4.52
N GLY A 56 -5.00 3.11 -5.09
CA GLY A 56 -4.68 2.68 -6.46
C GLY A 56 -5.12 3.67 -7.54
N GLU A 57 -6.20 4.42 -7.32
CA GLU A 57 -6.63 5.52 -8.20
C GLU A 57 -5.69 6.73 -8.17
N ARG A 58 -4.86 6.88 -7.13
CA ARG A 58 -4.00 8.06 -6.91
C ARG A 58 -2.52 7.79 -7.11
N PHE A 59 -2.08 6.55 -6.91
CA PHE A 59 -0.67 6.17 -6.94
C PHE A 59 -0.50 4.80 -7.61
N GLU A 60 0.62 4.60 -8.29
CA GLU A 60 1.00 3.25 -8.71
C GLU A 60 1.36 2.40 -7.49
N VAL A 61 0.56 1.36 -7.23
CA VAL A 61 0.83 0.38 -6.19
C VAL A 61 1.80 -0.67 -6.73
N VAL A 62 3.05 -0.65 -6.27
CA VAL A 62 4.11 -1.56 -6.74
C VAL A 62 4.18 -2.87 -5.95
N GLY A 63 3.49 -2.95 -4.82
CA GLY A 63 3.39 -4.17 -4.02
C GLY A 63 2.48 -4.01 -2.81
N ILE A 64 2.05 -5.15 -2.26
CA ILE A 64 1.20 -5.23 -1.08
C ILE A 64 1.73 -6.34 -0.17
N GLY A 65 1.84 -6.04 1.12
CA GLY A 65 2.20 -6.99 2.16
C GLY A 65 1.11 -7.06 3.22
N PRO A 66 0.22 -8.06 3.16
CA PRO A 66 -0.63 -8.41 4.29
C PRO A 66 0.22 -9.05 5.39
N MET A 67 0.09 -8.54 6.61
CA MET A 67 0.81 -8.98 7.81
C MET A 67 -0.15 -9.58 8.82
N GLU A 68 0.40 -10.44 9.68
CA GLU A 68 -0.32 -11.07 10.80
C GLU A 68 -1.60 -11.82 10.39
N TYR A 69 -1.62 -12.38 9.17
CA TYR A 69 -2.68 -13.30 8.76
C TYR A 69 -2.46 -14.69 9.37
N GLU A 70 -3.30 -15.03 10.34
CA GLU A 70 -3.31 -16.34 11.01
C GLU A 70 -4.66 -17.06 10.79
N PRO A 71 -4.83 -17.82 9.68
CA PRO A 71 -6.10 -18.49 9.41
C PRO A 71 -6.41 -19.57 10.46
N GLY A 72 -7.53 -19.39 11.17
CA GLY A 72 -8.03 -20.38 12.14
C GLY A 72 -9.09 -21.31 11.57
N ARG A 73 -9.80 -20.89 10.51
CA ARG A 73 -10.94 -21.62 9.92
C ARG A 73 -10.94 -21.56 8.38
N ALA A 74 -11.70 -22.46 7.76
CA ALA A 74 -11.85 -22.49 6.30
C ALA A 74 -12.51 -21.21 5.76
N GLU A 75 -13.47 -20.64 6.49
CA GLU A 75 -14.14 -19.41 6.08
C GLU A 75 -13.18 -18.21 6.10
N ASP A 76 -12.16 -18.22 6.95
CA ASP A 76 -11.14 -17.16 6.99
C ASP A 76 -10.26 -17.20 5.72
N GLN A 77 -10.07 -18.38 5.15
CA GLN A 77 -9.33 -18.56 3.88
C GLN A 77 -10.18 -18.16 2.67
N GLU A 78 -11.46 -18.52 2.66
CA GLU A 78 -12.40 -18.10 1.61
C GLU A 78 -12.58 -16.57 1.57
N LEU A 79 -12.74 -15.96 2.76
CA LEU A 79 -12.79 -14.51 2.89
C LEU A 79 -11.49 -13.87 2.42
N MET A 80 -10.33 -14.39 2.84
CA MET A 80 -9.03 -13.89 2.36
C MET A 80 -8.91 -13.98 0.84
N GLY A 81 -9.34 -15.08 0.22
CA GLY A 81 -9.34 -15.22 -1.24
C GLY A 81 -10.19 -14.15 -1.93
N THR A 82 -11.36 -13.84 -1.36
CA THR A 82 -12.25 -12.77 -1.86
C THR A 82 -11.61 -11.40 -1.70
N MET A 83 -11.00 -11.12 -0.54
CA MET A 83 -10.28 -9.87 -0.29
C MET A 83 -9.10 -9.70 -1.25
N VAL A 84 -8.30 -10.73 -1.47
CA VAL A 84 -7.16 -10.69 -2.41
C VAL A 84 -7.63 -10.34 -3.81
N ALA A 85 -8.73 -10.94 -4.29
CA ALA A 85 -9.30 -10.60 -5.60
C ALA A 85 -9.70 -9.11 -5.69
N GLY A 86 -10.45 -8.61 -4.69
CA GLY A 86 -10.86 -7.20 -4.65
C GLY A 86 -9.69 -6.22 -4.51
N ILE A 87 -8.66 -6.58 -3.74
CA ILE A 87 -7.43 -5.81 -3.59
C ILE A 87 -6.69 -5.70 -4.93
N MET A 88 -6.56 -6.81 -5.65
CA MET A 88 -5.88 -6.83 -6.95
C MET A 88 -6.65 -6.00 -7.99
N GLU A 89 -7.98 -6.09 -8.02
CA GLU A 89 -8.82 -5.24 -8.87
C GLU A 89 -8.65 -3.75 -8.53
N GLY A 90 -8.74 -3.39 -7.24
CA GLY A 90 -8.56 -2.01 -6.77
C GLY A 90 -7.19 -1.41 -7.06
N CYS A 91 -6.16 -2.26 -7.21
CA CYS A 91 -4.82 -1.83 -7.62
C CYS A 91 -4.61 -1.81 -9.15
N GLY A 92 -5.64 -2.09 -9.95
CA GLY A 92 -5.53 -2.16 -11.41
C GLY A 92 -4.77 -3.38 -11.92
N ARG A 93 -4.77 -4.49 -11.16
CA ARG A 93 -4.00 -5.72 -11.42
C ARG A 93 -4.90 -6.96 -11.62
N GLY A 94 -6.18 -6.77 -11.93
CA GLY A 94 -7.19 -7.82 -12.17
C GLY A 94 -7.48 -8.09 -13.64
#